data_AF-A0AAV1VQG5-F1
#
_entry.id   AF-A0AAV1VQG5-F1
#
_cell.length_a   1.000
_cell.length_b   1.000
_cell.length_c   1.000
_cell.angle_alpha   90.00
_cell.angle_beta   90.00
_cell.angle_gamma   90.00
#
_symmetry.space_group_name_H-M   'P 1'
#
loop_
_entity.id
_entity.type
_entity.pdbx_description
1 polymer ?
#
loop_
_entity_poly.entity_id
_entity_poly.type
_entity_poly.pdbx_seq_one_letter_code
_entity_poly.pdbx_strand_id
1 'polypeptide(L)' 'MEPVEAVGFGVWKYEGGKDSALRVGREDYTNYSTSNPIKVYNDGNTKVKLDHPDTFYFISGAKGHCEKG' A
#
# COMPACT_ATOMS: atom_id res chain seq x y z
N MET A 1 -8.75 -29.18 -13.52
CA MET A 1 -8.86 -27.74 -13.80
C MET A 1 -8.75 -27.06 -12.46
N GLU A 2 -7.54 -26.65 -12.08
CA GLU A 2 -7.36 -25.91 -10.83
C GLU A 2 -8.05 -24.56 -10.96
N PRO A 3 -8.71 -24.03 -9.92
CA PRO A 3 -9.19 -22.66 -9.97
C PRO A 3 -7.96 -21.79 -10.18
N VAL A 4 -7.87 -21.13 -11.33
CA VAL A 4 -6.89 -20.07 -11.53
C VAL A 4 -7.34 -18.93 -10.61
N GLU A 5 -6.86 -18.94 -9.37
CA GLU A 5 -6.98 -17.79 -8.49
C GLU A 5 -6.42 -16.63 -9.30
N ALA A 6 -7.25 -15.65 -9.64
CA ALA A 6 -6.86 -14.50 -10.41
C ALA A 6 -5.90 -13.66 -9.55
N VAL A 7 -4.62 -14.03 -9.55
CA VAL A 7 -3.58 -13.33 -8.82
C VAL A 7 -3.32 -12.02 -9.55
N GLY A 8 -3.87 -10.93 -9.02
CA GLY A 8 -3.54 -9.58 -9.44
C GLY A 8 -2.23 -9.11 -8.83
N PHE A 9 -1.62 -8.10 -9.44
CA PHE A 9 -0.51 -7.37 -8.84
C PHE A 9 -0.81 -5.87 -8.85
N GLY A 10 -0.69 -5.23 -7.70
CA GLY A 10 -0.60 -3.78 -7.60
C GLY A 10 0.87 -3.35 -7.69
N VAL A 11 1.14 -2.28 -8.45
CA VAL A 11 2.49 -1.71 -8.59
C VAL A 11 2.45 -0.23 -8.23
N TRP A 12 3.26 0.16 -7.25
CA TRP A 12 3.42 1.55 -6.82
C TRP A 12 4.84 2.02 -7.07
N LYS A 13 4.98 3.13 -7.79
CA LYS A 13 6.27 3.78 -8.04
C LYS A 13 6.35 5.09 -7.29
N TYR A 14 7.44 5.30 -6.58
CA TYR A 14 7.71 6.49 -5.78
C TYR A 14 9.22 6.67 -5.58
N GLU A 15 9.66 7.84 -5.15
CA GLU A 15 11.08 8.06 -4.85
C GLU A 15 11.45 7.36 -3.53
N GLY A 16 12.07 6.19 -3.64
CA GLY A 16 12.58 5.44 -2.49
C GLY A 16 13.51 6.30 -1.63
N GLY A 17 13.28 6.29 -0.32
CA GLY A 17 14.02 7.11 0.65
C GLY A 17 13.48 8.53 0.85
N LYS A 18 12.63 9.04 -0.06
CA LYS A 18 11.84 10.26 0.17
C LYS A 18 10.39 9.96 0.52
N ASP A 19 9.86 8.87 -0.02
CA ASP A 19 8.52 8.38 0.26
C ASP A 19 8.55 6.86 0.53
N SER A 20 7.42 6.36 1.00
CA SER A 20 7.17 4.96 1.30
C SER A 20 5.71 4.62 1.02
N ALA A 21 5.45 3.40 0.59
CA ALA A 21 4.08 2.88 0.53
C ALA A 21 3.82 2.09 1.82
N LEU A 22 2.76 2.44 2.54
CA LEU A 22 2.38 1.78 3.78
C LEU A 22 1.09 1.01 3.55
N ARG A 23 1.10 -0.31 3.75
CA ARG A 23 -0.14 -1.09 3.85
C ARG A 23 -0.72 -0.86 5.25
N VAL A 24 -1.96 -0.41 5.32
CA VAL A 24 -2.63 -0.08 6.58
C VAL A 24 -3.99 -0.77 6.67
N GLY A 25 -4.60 -0.72 7.86
CA GLY A 25 -6.01 -1.08 8.03
C GLY A 25 -6.94 0.01 7.52
N ARG A 26 -8.24 -0.30 7.45
CA ARG A 26 -9.28 0.65 7.01
C ARG A 26 -9.34 1.91 7.88
N GLU A 27 -9.23 1.75 9.20
CA GLU A 27 -9.31 2.88 10.15
C GLU A 27 -8.13 3.84 9.96
N ASP A 28 -6.92 3.31 9.86
CA ASP A 28 -5.72 4.10 9.59
C ASP A 28 -5.78 4.79 8.22
N TYR A 29 -6.29 4.10 7.19
CA TYR A 29 -6.53 4.70 5.87
C TYR A 29 -7.51 5.88 5.95
N THR A 30 -8.61 5.72 6.70
CA THR A 30 -9.66 6.73 6.83
C THR A 30 -9.18 7.96 7.60
N ASN A 31 -8.31 7.76 8.59
CA ASN A 31 -7.73 8.83 9.41
C ASN A 31 -6.39 9.36 8.89
N TYR A 32 -5.91 8.87 7.74
CA TYR A 32 -4.58 9.17 7.21
C TYR A 32 -3.44 8.92 8.22
N SER A 33 -3.64 7.93 9.10
CA SER A 33 -2.70 7.57 10.16
C SER A 33 -1.61 6.66 9.62
N THR A 34 -0.36 7.12 9.73
CA THR A 34 0.84 6.35 9.39
C THR A 34 1.44 5.63 10.60
N SER A 35 0.76 5.68 11.75
CA SER A 35 1.31 5.24 13.05
C SER A 35 1.37 3.72 13.19
N ASN A 36 0.44 2.98 12.57
CA ASN A 36 0.30 1.54 12.72
C ASN A 36 0.30 0.80 11.36
N PRO A 37 1.38 0.88 10.57
CA PRO A 37 1.42 0.18 9.29
C PRO A 37 1.45 -1.34 9.49
N ILE A 38 0.59 -2.04 8.75
CA ILE A 38 0.63 -3.50 8.62
C ILE A 38 1.91 -3.92 7.89
N LYS A 39 2.33 -3.13 6.89
CA LYS A 39 3.58 -3.35 6.15
C LYS A 39 4.12 -2.05 5.59
N VAL A 40 5.43 -1.89 5.60
CA VAL A 40 6.14 -0.71 5.08
C VAL A 40 6.96 -1.11 3.87
N TYR A 41 6.86 -0.34 2.79
CA TYR A 41 7.66 -0.51 1.59
C TYR A 41 8.45 0.76 1.30
N ASN A 42 9.76 0.64 1.11
CA ASN A 42 10.70 1.76 0.88
C ASN A 42 11.52 1.59 -0.40
N ASP A 43 11.17 0.61 -1.23
CA ASP A 43 11.97 0.19 -2.39
C ASP A 43 11.77 1.07 -3.63
N GLY A 44 10.78 1.97 -3.60
CA GLY A 44 10.49 2.91 -4.69
C GLY A 44 9.77 2.30 -5.90
N ASN A 45 9.61 0.97 -5.93
CA ASN A 45 8.88 0.27 -6.98
C ASN A 45 8.21 -0.99 -6.42
N THR A 46 7.27 -0.78 -5.50
CA THR A 46 6.65 -1.85 -4.73
C THR A 46 5.67 -2.63 -5.60
N LYS A 47 5.88 -3.95 -5.66
CA LYS A 47 4.93 -4.90 -6.25
C LYS A 47 4.29 -5.74 -5.16
N VAL A 48 2.97 -5.64 -5.01
CA VAL A 48 2.19 -6.41 -4.04
C VAL A 48 1.32 -7.43 -4.76
N LYS A 49 1.37 -8.69 -4.32
CA LYS A 49 0.47 -9.75 -4.77
C LYS A 49 -0.89 -9.56 -4.13
N LEU A 50 -1.94 -9.54 -4.95
CA LEU A 50 -3.34 -9.51 -4.52
C LEU A 50 -3.89 -10.92 -4.72
N ASP A 51 -3.56 -11.81 -3.79
CA ASP A 51 -3.83 -13.25 -3.90
C ASP A 51 -5.22 -13.68 -3.37
N HIS A 52 -5.98 -12.76 -2.79
CA HIS A 52 -7.33 -13.01 -2.29
C HIS A 52 -8.23 -11.79 -2.53
N PRO A 53 -9.55 -12.01 -2.71
CA PRO A 53 -10.52 -10.94 -2.92
C PRO A 53 -10.80 -10.20 -1.61
N ASP A 54 -9.89 -9.32 -1.23
CA ASP A 54 -10.01 -8.42 -0.10
C ASP A 54 -9.58 -7.00 -0.49
N THR A 55 -9.96 -6.02 0.32
CA THR A 55 -9.61 -4.62 0.10
C THR A 55 -8.28 -4.31 0.77
N PHE A 56 -7.29 -3.94 -0.04
CA PHE A 56 -5.98 -3.55 0.44
C PHE A 56 -5.86 -2.03 0.48
N TYR A 57 -5.58 -1.48 1.65
CA TYR A 57 -5.42 -0.04 1.83
C TYR A 57 -3.95 0.35 1.86
N PHE A 58 -3.58 1.34 1.06
CA PHE A 58 -2.22 1.86 0.98
C PHE A 58 -2.22 3.38 1.16
N ILE A 59 -1.30 3.89 1.98
CA ILE A 59 -1.07 5.33 2.16
C ILE A 59 0.41 5.66 1.94
N SER A 60 0.70 6.90 1.52
CA SER A 60 2.07 7.41 1.50
C SER A 60 2.57 7.64 2.92
N GLY A 61 3.82 7.25 3.21
CA GLY A 61 4.47 7.53 4.48
C GLY A 61 5.22 8.86 4.52
N ALA A 62 5.33 9.58 3.39
CA ALA A 62 5.84 10.94 3.38
C ALA A 62 4.85 11.89 4.09
N LYS A 63 5.35 12.62 5.11
CA LYS A 63 4.56 13.64 5.79
C LYS A 63 4.08 14.70 4.80
N GLY A 64 2.77 14.97 4.79
CA GLY A 64 2.15 16.03 3.97
C GLY A 64 1.78 15.66 2.53
N HIS A 65 2.03 14.42 2.08
CA HIS A 65 1.50 13.93 0.79
C HIS A 65 0.02 13.53 0.88
N CYS A 66 -0.44 13.04 2.03
CA CYS A 66 -1.85 12.70 2.24
C CYS A 66 -2.81 13.90 2.17
N GLU A 67 -2.32 15.11 2.43
CA GLU A 67 -3.14 16.34 2.45
C GLU A 67 -3.29 16.98 1.06
N LYS A 68 -2.61 16.46 0.03
CA LYS A 68 -2.55 17.09 -1.30
C LYS A 68 -3.34 16.40 -2.41
N GLY A 69 -3.87 15.20 -2.17
CA GLY A 69 -4.76 14.48 -3.10
C GLY A 69 -4.05 13.90 -4.32
#